data_AF-A0A357FUK4-F1
#
_entry.id   AF-A0A357FUK4-F1
#
_cell.length_a   1.000
_cell.length_b   1.000
_cell.length_c   1.000
_cell.angle_alpha   90.00
_cell.angle_beta   90.00
_cell.angle_gamma   90.00
#
_symmetry.space_group_name_H-M   'P 1'
#
loop_
_entity.id
_entity.type
_entity.pdbx_description
1 polymer ?
#
loop_
_entity_poly.entity_id
_entity_poly.type
_entity_poly.pdbx_seq_one_letter_code
_entity_poly.pdbx_strand_id
1 'polypeptide(L)'
;MHQVTVYPRIFLSFILCVASACLAAEREFTVLAYNVENLFDLDGIAIYKDYIQDEPDDQFTYGRLKLLTKLQNIAAVLKTFNTGLGPELILFQELEADFTPQSSVENLATFLDQHSAISVAQMLTTDWRSGYAGLPAQAWLLKALSDAGLIGYSVAVAPSKGSDAGIAHTNAVFSRFPIKEVQSHELLQARDILEVTLNVAAHPLTVYVNHWKSGASNPSREPIRVQNAKVLRAIIDARLAADPMADIIIGGDLNSHYNHSILYPEVETGINDVLGSQGNELAIREPSGADLYNLWFELPPKQRYSEVWRGRRGSLMHLLITCGLYDHSGVSYVDGSFTPVILPGLNADLLGRPLRWTFAGETGGGATDHFPVAARFTVGSGRAGDFFDLENPSVGDDALDFELPLVYQTGMQLPLRDAVDLAQLSDAALGP
;
A
#
# COMPACT_ATOMS: atom_id res chain seq x y z
N MET A 1 16.23 74.06 -52.02
CA MET A 1 15.50 73.93 -50.74
C MET A 1 14.31 73.02 -50.96
N HIS A 2 14.46 71.71 -50.73
CA HIS A 2 13.33 70.80 -50.54
C HIS A 2 13.74 69.76 -49.48
N GLN A 3 13.14 69.89 -48.30
CA GLN A 3 13.28 68.96 -47.19
C GLN A 3 12.55 67.66 -47.56
N VAL A 4 13.23 66.53 -47.43
CA VAL A 4 12.62 65.20 -47.50
C VAL A 4 12.42 64.72 -46.07
N THR A 5 11.18 64.68 -45.63
CA THR A 5 10.74 64.15 -44.33
C THR A 5 10.82 62.63 -44.37
N VAL A 6 11.64 62.03 -43.49
CA VAL A 6 11.74 60.58 -43.30
C VAL A 6 10.82 60.19 -42.15
N TYR A 7 9.77 59.40 -42.44
CA TYR A 7 8.94 58.76 -41.43
C TYR A 7 9.56 57.43 -40.98
N PRO A 8 9.65 57.12 -39.67
CA PRO A 8 10.12 55.83 -39.21
C PRO A 8 9.01 54.78 -39.39
N ARG A 9 9.32 53.70 -40.12
CA ARG A 9 8.47 52.51 -40.21
C ARG A 9 8.60 51.72 -38.91
N ILE A 10 7.54 51.72 -38.10
CA ILE A 10 7.41 50.84 -36.94
C ILE A 10 7.12 49.43 -37.47
N PHE A 11 8.09 48.52 -37.32
CA PHE A 11 7.89 47.09 -37.53
C PHE A 11 7.19 46.52 -36.29
N LEU A 12 5.90 46.21 -36.42
CA LEU A 12 5.13 45.51 -35.39
C LEU A 12 5.42 44.01 -35.52
N SER A 13 6.39 43.51 -34.75
CA SER A 13 6.64 42.07 -34.64
C SER A 13 5.48 41.43 -33.85
N PHE A 14 4.58 40.76 -34.56
CA PHE A 14 3.63 39.84 -33.94
C PHE A 14 4.41 38.64 -33.39
N ILE A 15 4.68 38.66 -32.08
CA ILE A 15 5.07 37.45 -31.35
C ILE A 15 3.81 36.61 -31.25
N LEU A 16 3.71 35.62 -32.14
CA LEU A 16 2.73 34.54 -32.04
C LEU A 16 3.17 33.65 -30.86
N CYS A 17 2.74 34.01 -29.64
CA CYS A 17 2.78 33.06 -28.53
C CYS A 17 1.80 31.94 -28.86
N VAL A 18 2.30 30.89 -29.51
CA VAL A 18 1.63 29.59 -29.54
C VAL A 18 1.66 29.10 -28.11
N ALA A 19 0.61 29.38 -27.36
CA ALA A 19 0.31 28.64 -26.15
C ALA A 19 0.09 27.20 -26.60
N SER A 20 1.11 26.36 -26.47
CA SER A 20 0.92 24.92 -26.36
C SER A 20 0.12 24.70 -25.10
N ALA A 21 -1.22 24.76 -25.22
CA ALA A 21 -2.07 23.99 -24.36
C ALA A 21 -1.68 22.54 -24.62
N CYS A 22 -0.76 22.02 -23.80
CA CYS A 22 -0.63 20.58 -23.65
C CYS A 22 -2.04 20.10 -23.31
N LEU A 23 -2.66 19.38 -24.24
CA LEU A 23 -3.67 18.41 -23.90
C LEU A 23 -2.97 17.48 -22.90
N ALA A 24 -3.15 17.74 -21.61
CA ALA A 24 -2.88 16.76 -20.59
C ALA A 24 -3.83 15.62 -20.92
N ALA A 25 -3.35 14.62 -21.65
CA ALA A 25 -4.07 13.37 -21.75
C ALA A 25 -4.34 12.92 -20.31
N GLU A 26 -5.61 12.64 -20.00
CA GLU A 26 -6.05 12.01 -18.76
C GLU A 26 -5.19 10.76 -18.55
N ARG A 27 -4.12 10.91 -17.76
CA ARG A 27 -3.18 9.83 -17.51
C ARG A 27 -3.65 9.15 -16.25
N GLU A 28 -4.19 7.96 -16.42
CA GLU A 28 -4.47 7.10 -15.29
C GLU A 28 -3.18 6.72 -14.56
N PHE A 29 -3.30 6.51 -13.27
CA PHE A 29 -2.24 6.02 -12.39
C PHE A 29 -2.80 5.02 -11.39
N THR A 30 -1.93 4.15 -10.88
CA THR A 30 -2.31 3.10 -9.91
C THR A 30 -1.88 3.48 -8.51
N VAL A 31 -2.79 3.31 -7.55
CA VAL A 31 -2.51 3.31 -6.11
C VAL A 31 -2.60 1.88 -5.59
N LEU A 32 -1.59 1.44 -4.85
CA LEU A 32 -1.51 0.09 -4.27
C LEU A 32 -1.31 0.18 -2.75
N ALA A 33 -2.13 -0.51 -1.97
CA ALA A 33 -1.84 -0.79 -0.55
C ALA A 33 -1.25 -2.20 -0.42
N TYR A 34 -0.10 -2.33 0.26
CA TYR A 34 0.67 -3.57 0.31
C TYR A 34 1.34 -3.77 1.68
N ASN A 35 0.80 -4.71 2.47
CA ASN A 35 1.50 -5.28 3.62
C ASN A 35 2.54 -6.31 3.13
N VAL A 36 3.83 -6.03 3.36
CA VAL A 36 4.94 -6.87 2.87
C VAL A 36 5.38 -7.96 3.85
N GLU A 37 4.61 -8.15 4.93
CA GLU A 37 4.79 -9.17 5.96
C GLU A 37 6.21 -9.17 6.54
N ASN A 38 6.49 -8.34 7.54
CA ASN A 38 7.77 -8.30 8.25
C ASN A 38 9.00 -8.16 7.30
N LEU A 39 9.11 -7.06 6.55
CA LEU A 39 10.34 -6.73 5.81
C LEU A 39 11.34 -6.05 6.74
N PHE A 40 12.21 -6.86 7.35
CA PHE A 40 13.26 -6.42 8.26
C PHE A 40 14.56 -6.12 7.53
N ASP A 41 15.37 -5.25 8.11
CA ASP A 41 16.74 -4.99 7.70
C ASP A 41 17.72 -6.02 8.30
N LEU A 42 19.01 -5.69 8.32
CA LEU A 42 20.10 -6.61 8.63
C LEU A 42 21.06 -6.05 9.69
N ASP A 43 20.60 -5.11 10.51
CA ASP A 43 21.44 -4.43 11.50
C ASP A 43 21.65 -5.27 12.78
N GLY A 44 20.92 -6.39 12.91
CA GLY A 44 20.94 -7.29 14.06
C GLY A 44 20.04 -6.87 15.24
N ILE A 45 19.26 -5.79 15.11
CA ILE A 45 18.41 -5.22 16.15
C ILE A 45 16.94 -5.32 15.75
N ALA A 46 16.31 -6.43 16.13
CA ALA A 46 14.89 -6.65 15.89
C ALA A 46 14.10 -6.87 17.18
N ILE A 47 12.85 -6.41 17.21
CA ILE A 47 11.91 -6.75 18.31
C ILE A 47 11.51 -8.23 18.26
N TYR A 48 11.46 -8.82 17.07
CA TYR A 48 11.07 -10.21 16.87
C TYR A 48 12.31 -11.10 16.79
N LYS A 49 12.34 -12.14 17.64
CA LYS A 49 13.52 -13.00 17.80
C LYS A 49 13.97 -13.64 16.48
N ASP A 50 13.04 -14.11 15.66
CA ASP A 50 13.35 -14.79 14.39
C ASP A 50 14.04 -13.87 13.37
N TYR A 51 14.02 -12.56 13.62
CA TYR A 51 14.67 -11.53 12.83
C TYR A 51 15.97 -11.01 13.46
N ILE A 52 16.37 -11.48 14.65
CA ILE A 52 17.68 -11.17 15.23
C ILE A 52 18.71 -12.05 14.52
N GLN A 53 19.68 -11.43 13.82
CA GLN A 53 20.66 -12.17 13.02
C GLN A 53 21.88 -12.62 13.83
N ASP A 54 21.64 -13.21 15.01
CA ASP A 54 22.67 -13.60 15.99
C ASP A 54 23.10 -15.08 15.91
N GLU A 55 22.39 -15.91 15.15
CA GLU A 55 22.72 -17.32 14.93
C GLU A 55 23.09 -17.60 13.45
N PRO A 56 24.39 -17.47 13.07
CA PRO A 56 24.82 -17.54 11.67
C PRO A 56 24.69 -18.94 11.02
N ASP A 57 24.54 -20.00 11.81
CA ASP A 57 24.38 -21.38 11.33
C ASP A 57 22.93 -21.89 11.43
N ASP A 58 21.98 -21.07 11.91
CA ASP A 58 20.56 -21.45 11.94
C ASP A 58 19.90 -21.14 10.58
N GLN A 59 19.49 -22.20 9.90
CA GLN A 59 18.77 -22.12 8.64
C GLN A 59 17.42 -21.38 8.76
N PHE A 60 16.87 -21.22 9.96
CA PHE A 60 15.62 -20.51 10.21
C PHE A 60 15.81 -19.04 10.60
N THR A 61 17.03 -18.57 10.80
CA THR A 61 17.29 -17.16 11.12
C THR A 61 17.12 -16.29 9.87
N TYR A 62 16.53 -15.11 10.05
CA TYR A 62 16.47 -14.09 9.01
C TYR A 62 17.88 -13.67 8.58
N GLY A 63 18.08 -13.37 7.30
CA GLY A 63 19.40 -13.02 6.82
C GLY A 63 19.41 -12.58 5.37
N ARG A 64 20.61 -12.36 4.83
CA ARG A 64 20.81 -11.72 3.51
C ARG A 64 20.05 -12.37 2.36
N LEU A 65 20.07 -13.70 2.27
CA LEU A 65 19.40 -14.44 1.20
C LEU A 65 17.86 -14.43 1.35
N LYS A 66 17.38 -14.42 2.59
CA LYS A 66 15.96 -14.28 2.93
C LYS A 66 15.44 -12.88 2.61
N LEU A 67 16.19 -11.84 3.00
CA LEU A 67 15.91 -10.46 2.60
C LEU A 67 15.89 -10.33 1.07
N LEU A 68 16.89 -10.86 0.36
CA LEU A 68 16.92 -10.82 -1.11
C LEU A 68 15.68 -11.44 -1.73
N THR A 69 15.23 -12.59 -1.20
CA THR A 69 14.02 -13.28 -1.66
C THR A 69 12.76 -12.44 -1.43
N LYS A 70 12.61 -11.85 -0.23
CA LYS A 70 11.49 -10.91 0.04
C LYS A 70 11.50 -9.73 -0.95
N LEU A 71 12.64 -9.08 -1.12
CA LEU A 71 12.81 -7.94 -2.02
C LEU A 71 12.44 -8.29 -3.47
N GLN A 72 12.88 -9.46 -3.95
CA GLN A 72 12.57 -9.93 -5.30
C GLN A 72 11.09 -10.28 -5.47
N ASN A 73 10.46 -10.92 -4.48
CA ASN A 73 9.04 -11.25 -4.53
C ASN A 73 8.17 -9.98 -4.53
N ILE A 74 8.48 -9.00 -3.69
CA ILE A 74 7.80 -7.70 -3.68
C ILE A 74 7.95 -7.01 -5.03
N ALA A 75 9.18 -6.92 -5.57
CA ALA A 75 9.42 -6.33 -6.89
C ALA A 75 8.66 -7.06 -8.02
N ALA A 76 8.59 -8.39 -7.97
CA ALA A 76 7.86 -9.19 -8.95
C ALA A 76 6.34 -8.91 -8.92
N VAL A 77 5.74 -8.78 -7.72
CA VAL A 77 4.33 -8.39 -7.58
C VAL A 77 4.10 -7.01 -8.18
N LEU A 78 4.96 -6.04 -7.84
CA LEU A 78 4.84 -4.66 -8.35
C LEU A 78 5.00 -4.59 -9.87
N LYS A 79 5.85 -5.42 -10.48
CA LYS A 79 6.03 -5.47 -11.94
C LYS A 79 4.82 -6.02 -12.69
N THR A 80 3.79 -6.54 -12.01
CA THR A 80 2.56 -6.93 -12.70
C THR A 80 1.69 -5.73 -13.12
N PHE A 81 1.97 -4.54 -12.58
CA PHE A 81 1.25 -3.31 -12.91
C PHE A 81 1.90 -2.53 -14.05
N ASN A 82 1.06 -1.75 -14.76
CA ASN A 82 1.49 -0.78 -15.76
C ASN A 82 2.50 -1.34 -16.77
N THR A 83 2.24 -2.56 -17.25
CA THR A 83 3.09 -3.26 -18.24
C THR A 83 4.56 -3.40 -17.78
N GLY A 84 4.78 -3.66 -16.49
CA GLY A 84 6.13 -3.81 -15.93
C GLY A 84 6.69 -2.54 -15.29
N LEU A 85 6.02 -1.40 -15.45
CA LEU A 85 6.46 -0.14 -14.85
C LEU A 85 6.09 -0.03 -13.37
N GLY A 86 5.16 -0.83 -12.86
CA GLY A 86 4.71 -0.76 -11.47
C GLY A 86 3.83 0.45 -11.13
N PRO A 87 3.18 0.46 -9.95
CA PRO A 87 2.25 1.51 -9.53
C PRO A 87 2.92 2.87 -9.34
N GLU A 88 2.21 3.95 -9.57
CA GLU A 88 2.73 5.31 -9.33
C GLU A 88 2.77 5.66 -7.84
N LEU A 89 1.86 5.11 -7.05
CA LEU A 89 1.78 5.32 -5.60
C LEU A 89 1.61 3.99 -4.87
N ILE A 90 2.48 3.74 -3.90
CA ILE A 90 2.44 2.53 -3.08
C ILE A 90 2.41 2.91 -1.61
N LEU A 91 1.44 2.36 -0.89
CA LEU A 91 1.19 2.53 0.54
C LEU A 91 1.62 1.23 1.23
N PHE A 92 2.86 1.19 1.73
CA PHE A 92 3.45 0.01 2.35
C PHE A 92 3.16 -0.06 3.85
N GLN A 93 2.97 -1.29 4.35
CA GLN A 93 2.95 -1.64 5.76
C GLN A 93 3.99 -2.73 6.02
N GLU A 94 4.43 -2.85 7.28
CA GLU A 94 5.36 -3.89 7.73
C GLU A 94 6.80 -3.80 7.18
N LEU A 95 7.27 -2.58 6.94
CA LEU A 95 8.71 -2.33 6.95
C LEU A 95 9.16 -2.28 8.41
N GLU A 96 10.32 -2.84 8.74
CA GLU A 96 10.90 -2.64 10.07
C GLU A 96 11.06 -1.15 10.39
N ALA A 97 10.66 -0.80 11.60
CA ALA A 97 10.97 0.52 12.14
C ALA A 97 12.46 0.54 12.49
N ASP A 98 13.22 1.43 11.87
CA ASP A 98 14.66 1.53 12.11
C ASP A 98 14.96 1.82 13.60
N PHE A 99 15.62 0.85 14.25
CA PHE A 99 16.02 0.93 15.66
C PHE A 99 17.51 1.29 15.83
N THR A 100 18.26 1.46 14.73
CA THR A 100 19.66 1.88 14.73
C THR A 100 19.83 3.27 14.12
N PRO A 101 19.49 4.35 14.85
CA PRO A 101 19.52 5.71 14.28
C PRO A 101 20.92 6.17 13.82
N GLN A 102 22.00 5.48 14.21
CA GLN A 102 23.36 5.74 13.75
C GLN A 102 23.63 5.22 12.32
N SER A 103 22.73 4.42 11.75
CA SER A 103 22.86 3.78 10.45
C SER A 103 21.99 4.44 9.35
N SER A 104 21.53 5.67 9.57
CA SER A 104 20.55 6.29 8.68
C SER A 104 21.09 6.59 7.26
N VAL A 105 20.23 6.36 6.27
CA VAL A 105 20.42 6.88 4.91
C VAL A 105 19.74 8.24 4.81
N GLU A 106 20.51 9.32 4.99
CA GLU A 106 19.98 10.69 4.98
C GLU A 106 19.24 11.05 3.69
N ASN A 107 19.73 10.58 2.54
CA ASN A 107 19.14 10.84 1.24
C ASN A 107 19.14 9.57 0.38
N LEU A 108 17.95 8.99 0.22
CA LEU A 108 17.74 7.76 -0.55
C LEU A 108 18.08 7.91 -2.04
N ALA A 109 17.88 9.08 -2.65
CA ALA A 109 18.23 9.31 -4.05
C ALA A 109 19.75 9.31 -4.25
N THR A 110 20.49 9.98 -3.36
CA THR A 110 21.96 9.94 -3.34
C THR A 110 22.47 8.52 -3.11
N PHE A 111 21.85 7.77 -2.19
CA PHE A 111 22.18 6.36 -1.95
C PHE A 111 22.02 5.51 -3.21
N LEU A 112 20.91 5.67 -3.95
CA LEU A 112 20.69 4.94 -5.21
C LEU A 112 21.77 5.28 -6.25
N ASP A 113 22.11 6.56 -6.41
CA ASP A 113 23.14 7.01 -7.36
C ASP A 113 24.51 6.39 -7.04
N GLN A 114 24.91 6.45 -5.77
CA GLN A 114 26.17 5.88 -5.26
C GLN A 114 26.27 4.36 -5.46
N HIS A 115 25.14 3.64 -5.46
CA HIS A 115 25.07 2.19 -5.61
C HIS A 115 24.54 1.76 -6.98
N SER A 116 24.46 2.67 -7.97
CA SER A 116 23.89 2.38 -9.30
C SER A 116 24.67 1.32 -10.09
N ALA A 117 25.96 1.16 -9.83
CA ALA A 117 26.85 0.22 -10.52
C ALA A 117 26.81 -1.22 -9.96
N ILE A 118 26.09 -1.47 -8.87
CA ILE A 118 26.02 -2.77 -8.19
C ILE A 118 24.56 -3.13 -7.91
N SER A 119 24.14 -4.35 -8.21
CA SER A 119 22.77 -4.80 -7.89
C SER A 119 22.60 -5.12 -6.41
N VAL A 120 21.36 -5.05 -5.90
CA VAL A 120 20.99 -5.46 -4.54
C VAL A 120 21.32 -6.94 -4.30
N ALA A 121 21.21 -7.76 -5.35
CA ALA A 121 21.60 -9.17 -5.31
C ALA A 121 23.11 -9.30 -5.05
N GLN A 122 23.95 -8.54 -5.76
CA GLN A 122 25.39 -8.50 -5.50
C GLN A 122 25.70 -7.95 -4.11
N MET A 123 25.05 -6.87 -3.67
CA MET A 123 25.21 -6.30 -2.33
C MET A 123 24.91 -7.33 -1.24
N LEU A 124 23.88 -8.17 -1.41
CA LEU A 124 23.48 -9.19 -0.44
C LEU A 124 24.22 -10.54 -0.60
N THR A 125 25.01 -10.72 -1.67
CA THR A 125 25.71 -11.97 -1.96
C THR A 125 27.22 -11.76 -2.15
N THR A 126 27.67 -11.58 -3.39
CA THR A 126 29.08 -11.62 -3.80
C THR A 126 29.90 -10.44 -3.31
N ASP A 127 29.26 -9.29 -3.09
CA ASP A 127 29.91 -8.01 -2.84
C ASP A 127 29.46 -7.36 -1.52
N TRP A 128 29.12 -8.19 -0.54
CA TRP A 128 28.71 -7.75 0.80
C TRP A 128 29.80 -6.92 1.50
N ARG A 129 29.36 -5.85 2.17
CA ARG A 129 30.19 -4.96 2.99
C ARG A 129 29.53 -4.80 4.34
N SER A 130 30.32 -4.73 5.42
CA SER A 130 29.78 -4.56 6.78
C SER A 130 28.92 -3.31 6.93
N GLY A 131 29.24 -2.23 6.21
CA GLY A 131 28.43 -1.01 6.21
C GLY A 131 27.03 -1.16 5.62
N TYR A 132 26.75 -2.23 4.86
CA TYR A 132 25.39 -2.48 4.34
C TYR A 132 24.44 -3.01 5.40
N ALA A 133 24.94 -3.61 6.49
CA ALA A 133 24.10 -4.12 7.57
C ALA A 133 23.18 -3.03 8.13
N GLY A 134 23.69 -1.80 8.23
CA GLY A 134 22.94 -0.64 8.71
C GLY A 134 22.02 0.02 7.67
N LEU A 135 21.79 -0.55 6.48
CA LEU A 135 20.82 0.05 5.57
C LEU A 135 19.40 -0.29 6.05
N PRO A 136 18.51 0.70 6.24
CA PRO A 136 17.17 0.44 6.75
C PRO A 136 16.30 -0.23 5.68
N ALA A 137 15.20 -0.87 6.10
CA ALA A 137 14.34 -1.68 5.23
C ALA A 137 13.86 -0.94 3.96
N GLN A 138 13.49 0.34 4.07
CA GLN A 138 13.08 1.16 2.93
C GLN A 138 14.20 1.40 1.92
N ALA A 139 15.46 1.46 2.35
CA ALA A 139 16.61 1.64 1.45
C ALA A 139 16.88 0.35 0.66
N TRP A 140 16.82 -0.80 1.33
CA TRP A 140 16.89 -2.11 0.68
C TRP A 140 15.78 -2.29 -0.35
N LEU A 141 14.54 -1.99 0.04
CA LEU A 141 13.38 -2.07 -0.84
C LEU A 141 13.57 -1.16 -2.05
N LEU A 142 13.84 0.13 -1.84
CA LEU A 142 14.01 1.09 -2.92
C LEU A 142 15.14 0.68 -3.88
N LYS A 143 16.25 0.15 -3.38
CA LYS A 143 17.34 -0.35 -4.21
C LYS A 143 16.90 -1.53 -5.08
N ALA A 144 16.19 -2.50 -4.50
CA ALA A 144 15.67 -3.65 -5.23
C ALA A 144 14.66 -3.24 -6.31
N LEU A 145 13.78 -2.28 -6.00
CA LEU A 145 12.84 -1.72 -6.97
C LEU A 145 13.59 -1.04 -8.13
N SER A 146 14.59 -0.21 -7.82
CA SER A 146 15.42 0.45 -8.83
C SER A 146 16.09 -0.56 -9.77
N ASP A 147 16.69 -1.63 -9.22
CA ASP A 147 17.34 -2.68 -10.02
C ASP A 147 16.36 -3.48 -10.89
N ALA A 148 15.11 -3.60 -10.42
CA ALA A 148 14.05 -4.27 -11.16
C ALA A 148 13.46 -3.40 -12.30
N GLY A 149 13.90 -2.14 -12.41
CA GLY A 149 13.41 -1.13 -13.36
C GLY A 149 12.25 -0.27 -12.84
N LEU A 150 11.85 -0.46 -11.57
CA LEU A 150 10.80 0.29 -10.89
C LEU A 150 11.38 1.57 -10.28
N ILE A 151 11.62 2.56 -11.14
CA ILE A 151 12.34 3.80 -10.80
C ILE A 151 11.40 4.98 -10.51
N GLY A 152 11.98 6.06 -9.98
CA GLY A 152 11.31 7.36 -9.84
C GLY A 152 10.54 7.57 -8.53
N TYR A 153 10.68 6.69 -7.55
CA TYR A 153 10.01 6.85 -6.26
C TYR A 153 10.76 7.81 -5.34
N SER A 154 10.02 8.80 -4.83
CA SER A 154 10.32 9.47 -3.57
C SER A 154 9.69 8.67 -2.42
N VAL A 155 10.35 8.62 -1.27
CA VAL A 155 9.94 7.79 -0.14
C VAL A 155 9.69 8.65 1.09
N ALA A 156 8.56 8.40 1.76
CA ALA A 156 8.26 8.89 3.10
C ALA A 156 8.00 7.71 4.03
N VAL A 157 8.47 7.77 5.27
CA VAL A 157 8.33 6.70 6.27
C VAL A 157 7.93 7.33 7.59
N ALA A 158 7.01 6.70 8.33
CA ALA A 158 6.71 7.14 9.68
C ALA A 158 7.91 6.88 10.62
N PRO A 159 8.20 7.77 11.58
CA PRO A 159 9.33 7.59 12.48
C PRO A 159 9.16 6.35 13.38
N SER A 160 10.28 5.75 13.77
CA SER A 160 10.28 4.68 14.78
C SER A 160 9.82 5.22 16.14
N LYS A 161 9.02 4.43 16.85
CA LYS A 161 8.65 4.69 18.25
C LYS A 161 9.71 4.24 19.26
N GLY A 162 10.83 3.71 18.77
CA GLY A 162 11.84 3.05 19.60
C GLY A 162 11.42 1.66 20.06
N SER A 163 12.40 0.87 20.50
CA SER A 163 12.21 -0.53 20.90
C SER A 163 11.23 -0.71 22.07
N ASP A 164 11.23 0.25 23.00
CA ASP A 164 10.43 0.20 24.23
C ASP A 164 8.92 0.25 23.98
N ALA A 165 8.50 0.76 22.81
CA ALA A 165 7.09 0.81 22.42
C ALA A 165 6.53 -0.56 22.01
N GLY A 166 7.40 -1.56 21.73
CA GLY A 166 6.97 -2.89 21.27
C GLY A 166 6.34 -2.89 19.87
N ILE A 167 6.60 -1.85 19.06
CA ILE A 167 6.05 -1.68 17.70
C ILE A 167 7.18 -1.86 16.69
N ALA A 168 7.28 -3.07 16.12
CA ALA A 168 8.42 -3.48 15.28
C ALA A 168 8.44 -2.86 13.87
N HIS A 169 7.32 -2.30 13.42
CA HIS A 169 7.16 -1.90 12.02
C HIS A 169 6.76 -0.45 11.93
N THR A 170 6.91 0.10 10.73
CA THR A 170 6.47 1.42 10.34
C THR A 170 5.73 1.36 8.99
N ASN A 171 4.98 2.42 8.70
CA ASN A 171 4.29 2.63 7.43
C ASN A 171 5.16 3.46 6.49
N ALA A 172 5.05 3.24 5.18
CA ALA A 172 5.80 3.99 4.18
C ALA A 172 4.96 4.32 2.94
N VAL A 173 5.27 5.44 2.30
CA VAL A 173 4.73 5.84 0.99
C VAL A 173 5.88 5.89 -0.01
N PHE A 174 5.73 5.17 -1.12
CA PHE A 174 6.61 5.27 -2.28
C PHE A 174 5.82 5.93 -3.41
N SER A 175 6.22 7.13 -3.82
CA SER A 175 5.45 7.97 -4.76
C SER A 175 6.30 8.44 -5.92
N ARG A 176 5.79 8.30 -7.14
CA ARG A 176 6.33 8.98 -8.35
C ARG A 176 5.86 10.42 -8.48
N PHE A 177 4.86 10.82 -7.69
CA PHE A 177 4.43 12.20 -7.57
C PHE A 177 5.26 12.93 -6.52
N PRO A 178 5.54 14.23 -6.71
CA PRO A 178 6.21 15.04 -5.70
C PRO A 178 5.47 15.00 -4.35
N ILE A 179 6.18 14.59 -3.31
CA ILE A 179 5.72 14.69 -1.92
C ILE A 179 5.85 16.15 -1.47
N LYS A 180 4.78 16.71 -0.92
CA LYS A 180 4.72 18.11 -0.46
C LYS A 180 4.78 18.22 1.05
N GLU A 181 4.00 17.39 1.73
CA GLU A 181 3.91 17.39 3.19
C GLU A 181 3.87 15.95 3.69
N VAL A 182 4.51 15.71 4.83
CA VAL A 182 4.55 14.42 5.52
C VAL A 182 4.30 14.69 7.00
N GLN A 183 3.32 13.99 7.57
CA GLN A 183 3.02 14.03 9.00
C GLN A 183 2.80 12.60 9.51
N SER A 184 3.17 12.35 10.76
CA SER A 184 2.90 11.09 11.43
C SER A 184 2.00 11.33 12.65
N HIS A 185 0.94 10.56 12.78
CA HIS A 185 -0.01 10.68 13.89
C HIS A 185 0.09 9.49 14.81
N GLU A 186 0.37 9.78 16.08
CA GLU A 186 0.63 8.75 17.08
C GLU A 186 -0.62 7.92 17.38
N LEU A 187 -0.47 6.60 17.27
CA LEU A 187 -1.50 5.65 17.70
C LEU A 187 -1.10 4.85 18.95
N LEU A 188 -2.05 4.63 19.86
CA LEU A 188 -1.87 3.72 20.99
C LEU A 188 -1.79 2.27 20.51
N GLN A 189 -0.71 1.57 20.89
CA GLN A 189 -0.49 0.13 20.62
C GLN A 189 -0.60 -0.29 19.14
N ALA A 190 -0.43 0.66 18.22
CA ALA A 190 -0.45 0.46 16.78
C ALA A 190 0.63 1.32 16.11
N ARG A 191 0.84 1.09 14.81
CA ARG A 191 1.76 1.91 14.01
C ARG A 191 1.13 3.28 13.76
N ASP A 192 1.97 4.28 13.59
CA ASP A 192 1.48 5.63 13.31
C ASP A 192 0.79 5.71 11.96
N ILE A 193 -0.23 6.55 11.91
CA ILE A 193 -0.84 6.93 10.64
C ILE A 193 0.17 7.82 9.92
N LEU A 194 0.60 7.41 8.74
CA LEU A 194 1.44 8.25 7.89
C LEU A 194 0.54 9.04 6.94
N GLU A 195 0.44 10.34 7.17
CA GLU A 195 -0.25 11.30 6.32
C GLU A 195 0.74 11.89 5.32
N VAL A 196 0.44 11.80 4.03
CA VAL A 196 1.27 12.37 2.97
C VAL A 196 0.41 13.15 2.00
N THR A 197 0.74 14.43 1.79
CA THR A 197 0.15 15.23 0.71
C THR A 197 1.06 15.18 -0.51
N LEU A 198 0.51 14.75 -1.64
CA LEU A 198 1.17 14.62 -2.93
C LEU A 198 0.70 15.71 -3.88
N ASN A 199 1.55 16.08 -4.83
CA ASN A 199 1.15 16.91 -5.97
C ASN A 199 0.99 16.06 -7.23
N VAL A 200 -0.25 15.71 -7.57
CA VAL A 200 -0.61 14.95 -8.76
C VAL A 200 -1.04 15.92 -9.85
N ALA A 201 -0.13 16.22 -10.78
CA ALA A 201 -0.39 17.13 -11.90
C ALA A 201 -0.99 18.51 -11.49
N ALA A 202 -0.43 19.13 -10.45
CA ALA A 202 -0.88 20.40 -9.84
C ALA A 202 -2.09 20.30 -8.89
N HIS A 203 -2.62 19.09 -8.66
CA HIS A 203 -3.71 18.85 -7.72
C HIS A 203 -3.21 18.15 -6.44
N PRO A 204 -3.64 18.60 -5.25
CA PRO A 204 -3.27 17.96 -4.00
C PRO A 204 -4.03 16.64 -3.82
N LEU A 205 -3.31 15.56 -3.52
CA LEU A 205 -3.89 14.29 -3.10
C LEU A 205 -3.34 13.93 -1.72
N THR A 206 -4.22 13.74 -0.73
CA THR A 206 -3.80 13.32 0.61
C THR A 206 -3.99 11.82 0.76
N VAL A 207 -2.95 11.13 1.25
CA VAL A 207 -3.06 9.71 1.57
C VAL A 207 -2.76 9.46 3.05
N TYR A 208 -3.57 8.59 3.67
CA TYR A 208 -3.38 8.10 5.04
C TYR A 208 -3.03 6.62 5.01
N VAL A 209 -1.78 6.29 5.30
CA VAL A 209 -1.32 4.89 5.40
C VAL A 209 -1.49 4.39 6.82
N ASN A 210 -2.21 3.28 6.95
CA ASN A 210 -2.62 2.73 8.23
C ASN A 210 -2.09 1.29 8.42
N HIS A 211 -1.75 0.97 9.66
CA HIS A 211 -1.59 -0.40 10.15
C HIS A 211 -2.08 -0.48 11.60
N TRP A 212 -3.36 -0.82 11.77
CA TRP A 212 -4.05 -0.83 13.06
C TRP A 212 -3.73 -2.06 13.92
N LYS A 213 -4.26 -2.10 15.15
CA LYS A 213 -4.04 -3.21 16.07
C LYS A 213 -4.56 -4.54 15.50
N SER A 214 -3.65 -5.51 15.39
CA SER A 214 -3.94 -6.86 14.91
C SER A 214 -4.90 -7.67 15.77
N GLY A 215 -5.44 -8.74 15.16
CA GLY A 215 -6.40 -9.65 15.77
C GLY A 215 -7.85 -9.24 15.49
N ALA A 216 -8.22 -9.13 14.21
CA ALA A 216 -9.57 -8.79 13.76
C ALA A 216 -10.62 -9.72 14.39
N SER A 217 -10.38 -11.03 14.39
CA SER A 217 -11.29 -12.02 14.97
C SER A 217 -11.27 -12.11 16.51
N ASN A 218 -10.59 -11.20 17.20
CA ASN A 218 -10.56 -11.14 18.67
C ASN A 218 -11.29 -9.87 19.16
N PRO A 219 -12.54 -9.98 19.65
CA PRO A 219 -13.33 -8.84 20.11
C PRO A 219 -12.65 -8.03 21.22
N SER A 220 -11.79 -8.64 22.04
CA SER A 220 -11.06 -7.91 23.09
C SER A 220 -10.01 -6.93 22.54
N ARG A 221 -9.66 -7.03 21.26
CA ARG A 221 -8.76 -6.08 20.58
C ARG A 221 -9.51 -4.92 19.93
N GLU A 222 -10.81 -5.05 19.68
CA GLU A 222 -11.61 -4.03 18.99
C GLU A 222 -11.58 -2.65 19.66
N PRO A 223 -11.62 -2.52 21.00
CA PRO A 223 -11.53 -1.21 21.65
C PRO A 223 -10.24 -0.43 21.32
N ILE A 224 -9.15 -1.12 20.97
CA ILE A 224 -7.90 -0.47 20.53
C ILE A 224 -8.06 0.04 19.09
N ARG A 225 -8.66 -0.75 18.19
CA ARG A 225 -8.94 -0.31 16.81
C ARG A 225 -9.94 0.85 16.78
N VAL A 226 -10.94 0.85 17.65
CA VAL A 226 -11.82 2.00 17.89
C VAL A 226 -11.04 3.25 18.27
N GLN A 227 -10.03 3.15 19.14
CA GLN A 227 -9.18 4.29 19.48
C GLN A 227 -8.30 4.73 18.30
N ASN A 228 -7.76 3.79 17.52
CA ASN A 228 -7.01 4.08 16.31
C ASN A 228 -7.89 4.83 15.28
N ALA A 229 -9.12 4.36 15.08
CA ALA A 229 -10.11 4.97 14.22
C ALA A 229 -10.52 6.37 14.69
N LYS A 230 -10.65 6.62 16.00
CA LYS A 230 -10.98 7.95 16.55
C LYS A 230 -9.93 9.00 16.19
N VAL A 231 -8.65 8.63 16.19
CA VAL A 231 -7.57 9.51 15.75
C VAL A 231 -7.71 9.81 14.26
N LEU A 232 -7.84 8.77 13.42
CA LEU A 232 -7.98 8.96 11.98
C LEU A 232 -9.23 9.77 11.61
N ARG A 233 -10.39 9.48 12.21
CA ARG A 233 -11.66 10.21 12.00
C ARG A 233 -11.51 11.69 12.31
N ALA A 234 -10.89 12.05 13.43
CA ALA A 234 -10.67 13.45 13.79
C ALA A 234 -9.80 14.20 12.78
N ILE A 235 -8.79 13.54 12.20
CA ILE A 235 -7.93 14.13 11.16
C ILE A 235 -8.72 14.33 9.86
N ILE A 236 -9.49 13.31 9.45
CA ILE A 236 -10.36 13.38 8.25
C ILE A 236 -11.42 14.47 8.42
N ASP A 237 -12.08 14.54 9.58
CA ASP A 237 -13.06 15.59 9.91
C ASP A 237 -12.46 16.99 9.75
N ALA A 238 -11.25 17.20 10.29
CA ALA A 238 -10.59 18.49 10.20
C ALA A 238 -10.26 18.86 8.73
N ARG A 239 -9.86 17.89 7.90
CA ARG A 239 -9.60 18.10 6.48
C ARG A 239 -10.88 18.41 5.71
N LEU A 240 -11.93 17.61 5.89
CA LEU A 240 -13.21 17.78 5.20
C LEU A 240 -13.97 19.04 5.66
N ALA A 241 -13.76 19.48 6.90
CA ALA A 241 -14.28 20.77 7.37
C ALA A 241 -13.60 21.96 6.67
N ALA A 242 -12.32 21.83 6.30
CA ALA A 242 -11.58 22.86 5.58
C ALA A 242 -11.87 22.83 4.07
N ASP A 243 -12.00 21.63 3.50
CA ASP A 243 -12.35 21.38 2.10
C ASP A 243 -13.23 20.13 1.98
N PRO A 244 -14.56 20.30 1.84
CA PRO A 244 -15.50 19.18 1.72
C PRO A 244 -15.27 18.30 0.48
N MET A 245 -14.55 18.80 -0.53
CA MET A 245 -14.21 18.07 -1.75
C MET A 245 -12.74 17.66 -1.77
N ALA A 246 -12.07 17.55 -0.61
CA ALA A 246 -10.68 17.12 -0.56
C ALA A 246 -10.49 15.71 -1.12
N ASP A 247 -9.50 15.56 -2.00
CA ASP A 247 -9.06 14.29 -2.56
C ASP A 247 -8.26 13.50 -1.51
N ILE A 248 -8.90 12.51 -0.90
CA ILE A 248 -8.33 11.72 0.20
C ILE A 248 -8.47 10.22 -0.05
N ILE A 249 -7.34 9.52 0.05
CA ILE A 249 -7.30 8.04 0.07
C ILE A 249 -6.85 7.58 1.45
N ILE A 250 -7.62 6.70 2.08
CA ILE A 250 -7.21 5.95 3.26
C ILE A 250 -6.83 4.55 2.80
N GLY A 251 -5.62 4.10 3.12
CA GLY A 251 -5.17 2.78 2.67
C GLY A 251 -4.27 2.05 3.66
N GLY A 252 -4.16 0.75 3.46
CA GLY A 252 -3.30 -0.14 4.25
C GLY A 252 -4.07 -1.21 5.01
N ASP A 253 -3.45 -1.74 6.06
CA ASP A 253 -4.00 -2.82 6.87
C ASP A 253 -4.78 -2.24 8.08
N LEU A 254 -6.10 -2.16 7.96
CA LEU A 254 -6.94 -1.69 9.07
C LEU A 254 -7.24 -2.80 10.08
N ASN A 255 -6.77 -4.03 9.86
CA ASN A 255 -7.02 -5.17 10.75
C ASN A 255 -8.51 -5.31 11.14
N SER A 256 -9.41 -4.94 10.22
CA SER A 256 -10.86 -4.96 10.35
C SER A 256 -11.44 -5.48 9.04
N HIS A 257 -12.63 -6.08 9.05
CA HIS A 257 -13.29 -6.50 7.82
C HIS A 257 -14.09 -5.32 7.23
N TYR A 258 -14.34 -5.31 5.92
CA TYR A 258 -15.17 -4.24 5.30
C TYR A 258 -16.57 -4.08 5.94
N ASN A 259 -17.11 -5.19 6.46
CA ASN A 259 -18.40 -5.35 7.12
C ASN A 259 -18.27 -5.67 8.62
N HIS A 260 -17.23 -5.16 9.29
CA HIS A 260 -16.89 -5.55 10.67
C HIS A 260 -18.06 -5.40 11.66
N SER A 261 -18.82 -4.31 11.60
CA SER A 261 -20.00 -4.09 12.46
C SER A 261 -21.10 -5.14 12.25
N ILE A 262 -21.24 -5.68 11.04
CA ILE A 262 -22.22 -6.73 10.72
C ILE A 262 -21.74 -8.07 11.28
N LEU A 263 -20.43 -8.35 11.20
CA LEU A 263 -19.83 -9.56 11.78
C LEU A 263 -19.83 -9.55 13.32
N TYR A 264 -19.72 -8.36 13.92
CA TYR A 264 -19.61 -8.17 15.38
C TYR A 264 -20.62 -7.13 15.89
N PRO A 265 -21.94 -7.39 15.80
CA PRO A 265 -22.98 -6.39 16.09
C PRO A 265 -23.08 -5.98 17.56
N GLU A 266 -22.37 -6.67 18.46
CA GLU A 266 -22.38 -6.41 19.91
C GLU A 266 -21.29 -5.42 20.36
N VAL A 267 -20.42 -4.95 19.47
CA VAL A 267 -19.32 -4.03 19.80
C VAL A 267 -19.31 -2.82 18.87
N GLU A 268 -18.91 -1.65 19.40
CA GLU A 268 -18.55 -0.50 18.56
C GLU A 268 -17.30 -0.87 17.76
N THR A 269 -17.36 -0.69 16.44
CA THR A 269 -16.27 -1.02 15.52
C THR A 269 -15.53 0.21 15.00
N GLY A 270 -14.21 0.10 14.87
CA GLY A 270 -13.36 1.18 14.36
C GLY A 270 -13.68 1.54 12.91
N ILE A 271 -13.84 0.55 12.02
CA ILE A 271 -14.00 0.80 10.59
C ILE A 271 -15.40 1.28 10.19
N ASN A 272 -16.47 0.72 10.74
CA ASN A 272 -17.82 1.09 10.33
C ASN A 272 -18.41 2.14 11.28
N ASP A 273 -18.41 1.92 12.60
CA ASP A 273 -19.12 2.80 13.55
C ASP A 273 -18.36 4.10 13.83
N VAL A 274 -17.02 4.05 13.90
CA VAL A 274 -16.19 5.22 14.21
C VAL A 274 -15.75 5.96 12.96
N LEU A 275 -15.13 5.28 11.98
CA LEU A 275 -14.73 5.96 10.75
C LEU A 275 -15.93 6.36 9.89
N GLY A 276 -17.04 5.61 9.96
CA GLY A 276 -18.21 5.82 9.11
C GLY A 276 -18.06 5.19 7.71
N SER A 277 -17.11 4.27 7.52
CA SER A 277 -16.88 3.64 6.22
C SER A 277 -18.03 2.70 5.83
N GLN A 278 -18.52 2.83 4.60
CA GLN A 278 -19.74 2.16 4.14
C GLN A 278 -19.74 1.85 2.63
N GLY A 279 -20.79 1.17 2.16
CA GLY A 279 -20.86 0.55 0.82
C GLY A 279 -21.93 1.06 -0.15
N ASN A 280 -22.77 2.01 0.25
CA ASN A 280 -23.66 2.75 -0.63
C ASN A 280 -22.87 3.86 -1.33
N GLU A 281 -22.53 3.62 -2.58
CA GLU A 281 -21.67 4.47 -3.37
C GLU A 281 -22.32 5.83 -3.69
N LEU A 282 -23.63 5.85 -3.98
CA LEU A 282 -24.35 7.10 -4.24
C LEU A 282 -24.43 8.00 -3.00
N ALA A 283 -24.45 7.41 -1.80
CA ALA A 283 -24.52 8.17 -0.56
C ALA A 283 -23.31 9.07 -0.34
N ILE A 284 -22.15 8.80 -0.96
CA ILE A 284 -20.98 9.68 -0.79
C ILE A 284 -21.13 11.05 -1.45
N ARG A 285 -22.07 11.17 -2.40
CA ARG A 285 -22.33 12.39 -3.18
C ARG A 285 -23.38 13.28 -2.53
N GLU A 286 -24.06 12.78 -1.51
CA GLU A 286 -25.12 13.52 -0.82
C GLU A 286 -24.50 14.46 0.22
N PRO A 287 -24.88 15.76 0.27
CA PRO A 287 -24.30 16.73 1.22
C PRO A 287 -24.40 16.38 2.71
N SER A 288 -25.22 15.40 3.08
CA SER A 288 -25.37 14.86 4.44
C SER A 288 -25.32 13.34 4.46
N GLY A 289 -24.81 12.75 3.38
CA GLY A 289 -24.59 11.32 3.27
C GLY A 289 -23.27 10.90 3.91
N ALA A 290 -22.82 9.70 3.55
CA ALA A 290 -21.51 9.22 4.00
C ALA A 290 -20.39 10.06 3.38
N ASP A 291 -19.22 10.09 3.99
CA ASP A 291 -18.05 10.78 3.45
C ASP A 291 -16.89 9.83 3.12
N LEU A 292 -17.01 8.55 3.49
CA LEU A 292 -16.03 7.50 3.20
C LEU A 292 -16.71 6.30 2.53
N TYR A 293 -16.28 6.00 1.30
CA TYR A 293 -16.70 4.81 0.57
C TYR A 293 -15.62 3.75 0.64
N ASN A 294 -16.02 2.51 0.91
CA ASN A 294 -15.11 1.36 0.98
C ASN A 294 -15.14 0.59 -0.34
N LEU A 295 -14.01 0.60 -1.05
CA LEU A 295 -13.95 0.05 -2.41
C LEU A 295 -14.21 -1.47 -2.48
N TRP A 296 -14.15 -2.19 -1.36
CA TRP A 296 -14.56 -3.60 -1.30
C TRP A 296 -15.99 -3.83 -1.80
N PHE A 297 -16.87 -2.84 -1.65
CA PHE A 297 -18.28 -2.98 -2.05
C PHE A 297 -18.51 -3.02 -3.56
N GLU A 298 -17.53 -2.62 -4.37
CA GLU A 298 -17.59 -2.79 -5.84
C GLU A 298 -17.52 -4.25 -6.27
N LEU A 299 -16.92 -5.10 -5.43
CA LEU A 299 -16.74 -6.51 -5.72
C LEU A 299 -17.89 -7.32 -5.13
N PRO A 300 -18.32 -8.42 -5.78
CA PRO A 300 -19.28 -9.33 -5.18
C PRO A 300 -18.69 -10.00 -3.93
N PRO A 301 -19.49 -10.38 -2.92
CA PRO A 301 -19.00 -10.86 -1.62
C PRO A 301 -17.97 -11.99 -1.69
N LYS A 302 -18.08 -12.88 -2.68
CA LYS A 302 -17.14 -14.00 -2.89
C LYS A 302 -15.71 -13.57 -3.27
N GLN A 303 -15.54 -12.34 -3.75
CA GLN A 303 -14.25 -11.76 -4.14
C GLN A 303 -13.69 -10.82 -3.06
N ARG A 304 -14.45 -10.50 -2.01
CA ARG A 304 -14.06 -9.56 -0.95
C ARG A 304 -13.11 -10.18 0.08
N TYR A 305 -11.87 -10.41 -0.30
CA TYR A 305 -10.86 -10.90 0.63
C TYR A 305 -9.42 -10.56 0.23
N SER A 306 -8.60 -10.28 1.23
CA SER A 306 -7.17 -10.07 1.13
C SER A 306 -6.38 -11.06 1.99
N GLU A 307 -7.02 -11.83 2.88
CA GLU A 307 -6.32 -12.84 3.69
C GLU A 307 -7.15 -14.11 3.87
N VAL A 308 -6.49 -15.18 4.33
CA VAL A 308 -7.15 -16.41 4.75
C VAL A 308 -6.63 -16.84 6.11
N TRP A 309 -7.46 -16.66 7.14
CA TRP A 309 -7.15 -17.04 8.52
C TRP A 309 -8.03 -18.20 8.98
N ARG A 310 -7.42 -19.29 9.46
CA ARG A 310 -8.13 -20.51 9.93
C ARG A 310 -9.19 -21.03 8.93
N GLY A 311 -8.90 -20.89 7.64
CA GLY A 311 -9.79 -21.31 6.55
C GLY A 311 -10.98 -20.37 6.30
N ARG A 312 -10.99 -19.18 6.89
CA ARG A 312 -11.97 -18.10 6.65
C ARG A 312 -11.32 -16.98 5.87
N ARG A 313 -12.09 -16.35 4.98
CA ARG A 313 -11.65 -15.21 4.17
C ARG A 313 -11.85 -13.90 4.95
N GLY A 314 -10.79 -13.11 5.05
CA GLY A 314 -10.79 -11.78 5.67
C GLY A 314 -10.42 -10.68 4.67
N SER A 315 -10.75 -9.43 4.98
CA SER A 315 -10.63 -8.26 4.08
C SER A 315 -9.84 -7.11 4.72
N LEU A 316 -8.78 -7.44 5.45
CA LEU A 316 -8.05 -6.52 6.32
C LEU A 316 -7.32 -5.39 5.59
N MET A 317 -7.00 -5.59 4.31
CA MET A 317 -6.39 -4.59 3.44
C MET A 317 -7.48 -3.71 2.83
N HIS A 318 -7.34 -2.38 2.93
CA HIS A 318 -8.34 -1.43 2.46
C HIS A 318 -7.77 -0.36 1.54
N LEU A 319 -8.66 0.12 0.66
CA LEU A 319 -8.65 1.47 0.11
C LEU A 319 -10.04 2.06 0.36
N LEU A 320 -10.09 3.19 1.04
CA LEU A 320 -11.29 4.00 1.25
C LEU A 320 -11.06 5.36 0.62
N ILE A 321 -12.11 5.97 0.08
CA ILE A 321 -12.02 7.24 -0.64
C ILE A 321 -13.10 8.23 -0.19
N THR A 322 -12.80 9.52 -0.32
CA THR A 322 -13.74 10.63 -0.06
C THR A 322 -14.52 11.06 -1.30
N CYS A 323 -15.54 11.89 -1.10
CA CYS A 323 -16.40 12.46 -2.14
C CYS A 323 -15.62 13.22 -3.24
N GLY A 324 -14.53 13.91 -2.88
CA GLY A 324 -13.67 14.64 -3.83
C GLY A 324 -13.21 13.80 -5.01
N LEU A 325 -12.94 12.51 -4.75
CA LEU A 325 -12.46 11.58 -5.77
C LEU A 325 -13.55 11.10 -6.74
N TYR A 326 -14.82 11.50 -6.57
CA TYR A 326 -15.94 11.13 -7.45
C TYR A 326 -16.40 12.25 -8.39
N ASP A 327 -15.66 13.35 -8.46
CA ASP A 327 -15.96 14.45 -9.38
C ASP A 327 -14.90 14.62 -10.48
N HIS A 328 -15.23 15.46 -11.46
CA HIS A 328 -14.35 15.74 -12.60
C HIS A 328 -13.17 16.68 -12.29
N SER A 329 -12.95 17.11 -11.04
CA SER A 329 -11.94 18.08 -10.64
C SER A 329 -10.79 17.42 -9.90
N GLY A 330 -9.55 17.73 -10.28
CA GLY A 330 -8.39 17.25 -9.53
C GLY A 330 -8.14 15.78 -9.73
N VAL A 331 -7.91 15.04 -8.65
CA VAL A 331 -7.73 13.59 -8.74
C VAL A 331 -9.09 12.92 -8.69
N SER A 332 -9.32 12.00 -9.61
CA SER A 332 -10.58 11.27 -9.68
C SER A 332 -10.33 9.77 -9.62
N TYR A 333 -11.12 9.05 -8.86
CA TYR A 333 -11.16 7.61 -8.88
C TYR A 333 -11.71 7.10 -10.22
N VAL A 334 -11.09 6.07 -10.78
CA VAL A 334 -11.63 5.35 -11.93
C VAL A 334 -12.60 4.31 -11.37
N ASP A 335 -13.89 4.61 -11.45
CA ASP A 335 -14.95 3.75 -10.90
C ASP A 335 -14.84 2.28 -11.36
N GLY A 336 -15.14 1.35 -10.45
CA GLY A 336 -15.07 -0.09 -10.71
C GLY A 336 -13.66 -0.65 -10.89
N SER A 337 -12.60 0.12 -10.59
CA SER A 337 -11.21 -0.30 -10.83
C SER A 337 -10.55 -1.01 -9.64
N PHE A 338 -11.22 -1.10 -8.50
CA PHE A 338 -10.68 -1.73 -7.31
C PHE A 338 -10.49 -3.24 -7.49
N THR A 339 -9.34 -3.76 -7.06
CA THR A 339 -9.06 -5.20 -7.14
C THR A 339 -8.11 -5.67 -6.03
N PRO A 340 -8.38 -6.83 -5.39
CA PRO A 340 -7.33 -7.58 -4.72
C PRO A 340 -6.37 -8.17 -5.77
N VAL A 341 -5.09 -8.23 -5.42
CA VAL A 341 -4.01 -8.62 -6.32
C VAL A 341 -3.61 -10.06 -6.02
N ILE A 342 -4.27 -11.00 -6.70
CA ILE A 342 -4.11 -12.44 -6.48
C ILE A 342 -3.36 -13.03 -7.68
N LEU A 343 -2.11 -13.44 -7.46
CA LEU A 343 -1.17 -13.90 -8.49
C LEU A 343 -0.73 -15.34 -8.16
N PRO A 344 -1.41 -16.36 -8.70
CA PRO A 344 -1.07 -17.76 -8.48
C PRO A 344 0.38 -18.07 -8.83
N GLY A 345 1.09 -18.71 -7.90
CA GLY A 345 2.51 -19.05 -8.04
C GLY A 345 3.48 -17.92 -7.71
N LEU A 346 3.00 -16.72 -7.38
CA LEU A 346 3.81 -15.61 -6.89
C LEU A 346 3.44 -15.19 -5.47
N ASN A 347 2.20 -14.76 -5.25
CA ASN A 347 1.69 -14.41 -3.91
C ASN A 347 0.48 -15.23 -3.47
N ALA A 348 -0.07 -16.07 -4.36
CA ALA A 348 -1.20 -16.95 -4.06
C ALA A 348 -0.87 -18.42 -4.35
N ASP A 349 -1.37 -19.32 -3.51
CA ASP A 349 -1.38 -20.74 -3.83
C ASP A 349 -2.55 -21.11 -4.77
N LEU A 350 -2.59 -22.38 -5.20
CA LEU A 350 -3.64 -22.89 -6.11
C LEU A 350 -5.05 -22.88 -5.49
N LEU A 351 -5.16 -22.70 -4.16
CA LEU A 351 -6.42 -22.62 -3.43
C LEU A 351 -6.86 -21.16 -3.21
N GLY A 352 -6.06 -20.19 -3.67
CA GLY A 352 -6.31 -18.76 -3.49
C GLY A 352 -6.00 -18.28 -2.07
N ARG A 353 -5.10 -18.95 -1.34
CA ARG A 353 -4.54 -18.46 -0.07
C ARG A 353 -3.29 -17.63 -0.34
N PRO A 354 -3.04 -16.57 0.43
CA PRO A 354 -1.76 -15.87 0.41
C PRO A 354 -0.60 -16.81 0.71
N LEU A 355 0.51 -16.65 -0.01
CA LEU A 355 1.77 -17.34 0.24
C LEU A 355 2.53 -16.61 1.35
N ARG A 356 2.14 -16.86 2.60
CA ARG A 356 2.81 -16.33 3.79
C ARG A 356 4.30 -16.65 3.82
N TRP A 357 5.06 -15.79 4.48
CA TRP A 357 6.50 -15.96 4.65
C TRP A 357 6.82 -17.24 5.43
N THR A 358 7.85 -17.94 4.97
CA THR A 358 8.45 -19.08 5.66
C THR A 358 9.96 -18.93 5.69
N PHE A 359 10.54 -19.25 6.84
CA PHE A 359 11.98 -19.29 7.03
C PHE A 359 12.60 -20.60 6.54
N ALA A 360 11.79 -21.55 6.06
CA ALA A 360 12.28 -22.84 5.62
C ALA A 360 13.26 -22.73 4.44
N GLY A 361 14.41 -23.39 4.59
CA GLY A 361 15.48 -23.37 3.60
C GLY A 361 16.36 -22.12 3.67
N GLU A 362 17.46 -22.16 2.91
CA GLU A 362 18.50 -21.12 2.93
C GLU A 362 17.96 -19.72 2.56
N THR A 363 17.05 -19.67 1.58
CA THR A 363 16.50 -18.43 1.02
C THR A 363 15.14 -18.04 1.61
N GLY A 364 14.52 -18.91 2.41
CA GLY A 364 13.11 -18.77 2.76
C GLY A 364 12.18 -18.83 1.55
N GLY A 365 10.92 -18.47 1.73
CA GLY A 365 9.92 -18.43 0.67
C GLY A 365 8.62 -17.74 1.09
N GLY A 366 7.73 -17.54 0.12
CA GLY A 366 6.51 -16.75 0.31
C GLY A 366 6.71 -15.27 -0.03
N ALA A 367 5.60 -14.59 -0.28
CA ALA A 367 5.58 -13.18 -0.68
C ALA A 367 4.94 -12.29 0.39
N THR A 368 3.81 -12.71 0.94
CA THR A 368 3.00 -11.97 1.92
C THR A 368 1.83 -12.85 2.39
N ASP A 369 1.39 -12.67 3.62
CA ASP A 369 0.17 -13.23 4.20
C ASP A 369 -1.09 -12.41 3.87
N HIS A 370 -0.94 -11.27 3.19
CA HIS A 370 -2.02 -10.42 2.70
C HIS A 370 -1.90 -10.18 1.19
N PHE A 371 -2.97 -10.44 0.42
CA PHE A 371 -3.07 -9.92 -0.93
C PHE A 371 -3.10 -8.39 -0.92
N PRO A 372 -2.22 -7.73 -1.71
CA PRO A 372 -2.31 -6.30 -1.93
C PRO A 372 -3.69 -5.93 -2.52
N VAL A 373 -4.09 -4.67 -2.33
CA VAL A 373 -5.29 -4.12 -2.99
C VAL A 373 -4.92 -2.89 -3.79
N ALA A 374 -5.46 -2.77 -5.00
CA ALA A 374 -5.13 -1.72 -5.96
C ALA A 374 -6.39 -1.02 -6.48
N ALA A 375 -6.24 0.22 -6.89
CA ALA A 375 -7.25 1.02 -7.57
C ALA A 375 -6.58 1.95 -8.59
N ARG A 376 -7.31 2.33 -9.63
CA ARG A 376 -6.87 3.32 -10.64
C ARG A 376 -7.51 4.67 -10.38
N PHE A 377 -6.76 5.71 -10.70
CA PHE A 377 -7.17 7.11 -10.57
C PHE A 377 -6.73 7.86 -11.81
N THR A 378 -7.35 8.99 -12.10
CA THR A 378 -7.02 9.90 -13.20
C THR A 378 -6.96 11.33 -12.69
N VAL A 379 -6.61 12.26 -13.56
CA VAL A 379 -6.64 13.70 -13.26
C VAL A 379 -7.66 14.36 -14.17
N GLY A 380 -8.70 14.91 -13.55
CA GLY A 380 -9.77 15.64 -14.21
C GLY A 380 -9.48 17.15 -14.35
N SER A 381 -10.12 17.78 -15.32
CA SER A 381 -10.06 19.24 -15.57
C SER A 381 -11.42 19.94 -15.45
N GLY A 382 -12.42 19.22 -14.93
CA GLY A 382 -13.77 19.68 -14.69
C GLY A 382 -13.90 20.53 -13.42
N ARG A 383 -15.13 20.64 -12.91
CA ARG A 383 -15.46 21.46 -11.75
C ARG A 383 -15.72 20.60 -10.53
N ALA A 384 -15.31 21.08 -9.37
CA ALA A 384 -15.61 20.41 -8.11
C ALA A 384 -17.13 20.25 -7.93
N GLY A 385 -17.55 19.05 -7.50
CA GLY A 385 -18.95 18.65 -7.34
C GLY A 385 -19.68 18.28 -8.64
N ASP A 386 -19.01 18.33 -9.80
CA ASP A 386 -19.51 17.77 -11.05
C ASP A 386 -19.21 16.27 -11.06
N PHE A 387 -20.13 15.48 -10.51
CA PHE A 387 -19.93 14.04 -10.28
C PHE A 387 -20.05 13.21 -11.56
N PHE A 388 -19.27 12.13 -11.66
CA PHE A 388 -19.40 11.14 -12.74
C PHE A 388 -20.76 10.44 -12.71
N ASP A 389 -21.29 10.06 -13.87
CA ASP A 389 -22.36 9.05 -13.92
C ASP A 389 -21.79 7.68 -13.51
N LEU A 390 -22.42 7.00 -12.55
CA LEU A 390 -22.00 5.66 -12.10
C LEU A 390 -22.77 4.57 -12.85
N GLU A 391 -22.04 3.54 -13.26
CA GLU A 391 -22.63 2.37 -13.89
C GLU A 391 -22.81 1.23 -12.86
N ASN A 392 -24.05 1.02 -12.41
CA ASN A 392 -24.41 0.02 -11.39
C ASN A 392 -23.76 0.29 -10.01
N PRO A 393 -24.00 1.46 -9.41
CA PRO A 393 -23.40 1.82 -8.14
C PRO A 393 -23.76 0.81 -7.05
N SER A 394 -22.80 0.51 -6.18
CA SER A 394 -23.07 -0.34 -5.02
C SER A 394 -24.09 0.32 -4.08
N VAL A 395 -25.05 -0.47 -3.60
CA VAL A 395 -26.00 -0.06 -2.55
C VAL A 395 -25.59 -0.54 -1.15
N GLY A 396 -24.54 -1.38 -1.07
CA GLY A 396 -23.95 -1.85 0.18
C GLY A 396 -24.75 -2.89 0.98
N ASP A 397 -25.89 -3.36 0.45
CA ASP A 397 -26.82 -4.26 1.15
C ASP A 397 -26.50 -5.76 1.01
N ASP A 398 -25.43 -6.10 0.27
CA ASP A 398 -24.98 -7.46 0.01
C ASP A 398 -23.87 -7.93 0.97
N ALA A 399 -23.56 -7.13 2.00
CA ALA A 399 -22.63 -7.51 3.05
C ALA A 399 -23.14 -8.71 3.84
N LEU A 400 -22.25 -9.67 4.07
CA LEU A 400 -22.58 -10.91 4.78
C LEU A 400 -22.47 -10.74 6.30
N ASP A 401 -23.26 -11.47 7.06
CA ASP A 401 -23.18 -11.56 8.52
C ASP A 401 -22.29 -12.73 9.00
N PHE A 402 -21.53 -13.34 8.09
CA PHE A 402 -20.56 -14.39 8.39
C PHE A 402 -19.32 -14.29 7.52
N GLU A 403 -18.19 -14.79 8.04
CA GLU A 403 -16.96 -14.94 7.26
C GLU A 403 -17.08 -16.10 6.28
N LEU A 404 -16.88 -15.82 4.99
CA LEU A 404 -16.90 -16.84 3.96
C LEU A 404 -15.79 -17.88 4.20
N PRO A 405 -16.11 -19.18 4.23
CA PRO A 405 -15.07 -20.21 4.25
C PRO A 405 -14.31 -20.20 2.93
N LEU A 406 -13.03 -20.59 2.99
CA LEU A 406 -12.30 -20.97 1.79
C LEU A 406 -12.90 -22.30 1.28
N VAL A 407 -13.75 -22.23 0.26
CA VAL A 407 -14.43 -23.42 -0.29
C VAL A 407 -13.44 -24.23 -1.12
N TYR A 408 -13.23 -25.49 -0.74
CA TYR A 408 -12.48 -26.48 -1.50
C TYR A 408 -13.40 -27.12 -2.56
N GLN A 409 -13.00 -27.12 -3.82
CA GLN A 409 -13.69 -27.95 -4.82
C GLN A 409 -13.33 -29.42 -4.56
N THR A 410 -14.35 -30.25 -4.28
CA THR A 410 -14.17 -31.71 -4.18
C THR A 410 -13.68 -32.24 -5.52
N GLY A 411 -12.53 -32.92 -5.54
CA GLY A 411 -11.93 -33.46 -6.77
C GLY A 411 -10.81 -32.62 -7.40
N MET A 412 -10.34 -31.55 -6.74
CA MET A 412 -9.08 -30.91 -7.15
C MET A 412 -7.92 -31.92 -7.02
N GLN A 413 -7.41 -32.39 -8.16
CA GLN A 413 -6.09 -32.99 -8.23
C GLN A 413 -5.09 -31.84 -8.07
N LEU A 414 -4.48 -31.71 -6.88
CA LEU A 414 -3.30 -30.88 -6.72
C LEU A 414 -2.17 -31.61 -7.45
N PRO A 415 -1.64 -31.09 -8.56
CA PRO A 415 -0.47 -31.68 -9.19
C PRO A 415 0.71 -31.37 -8.28
N LEU A 416 1.01 -32.29 -7.35
CA LEU A 416 2.30 -32.30 -6.68
C LEU A 416 3.34 -32.50 -7.78
N ARG A 417 4.15 -31.47 -8.05
CA ARG A 417 5.33 -31.64 -8.91
C ARG A 417 6.25 -32.61 -8.20
N ASP A 418 6.57 -33.69 -8.90
CA ASP A 418 7.19 -34.90 -8.39
C ASP A 418 6.29 -35.56 -7.33
N ALA A 419 5.62 -36.65 -7.70
CA ALA A 419 4.73 -37.40 -6.83
C ALA A 419 5.50 -38.03 -5.67
N VAL A 420 5.91 -37.21 -4.70
CA VAL A 420 6.33 -37.66 -3.39
C VAL A 420 5.04 -37.98 -2.67
N ASP A 421 4.80 -39.27 -2.52
CA ASP A 421 3.76 -39.78 -1.65
C ASP A 421 4.01 -39.25 -0.24
N LEU A 422 3.19 -38.28 0.19
CA LEU A 422 3.33 -37.62 1.49
C LEU A 422 3.27 -38.65 2.64
N ALA A 423 2.68 -39.83 2.40
CA ALA A 423 2.66 -40.93 3.36
C ALA A 423 4.03 -41.62 3.56
N GLN A 424 5.03 -41.33 2.73
CA GLN A 424 6.38 -41.89 2.79
C GLN A 424 7.40 -40.92 3.38
N LEU A 425 7.02 -39.66 3.60
CA LEU A 425 7.85 -38.69 4.30
C LEU A 425 7.68 -38.89 5.81
N SER A 426 8.80 -38.92 6.54
CA SER A 426 8.75 -38.87 8.00
C SER A 426 8.24 -37.50 8.46
N ASP A 427 7.62 -37.44 9.64
CA ASP A 427 7.14 -36.17 10.22
C ASP A 427 8.24 -35.10 10.29
N ALA A 428 9.51 -35.50 10.45
CA ALA A 428 10.66 -34.59 10.41
C ALA A 428 10.98 -34.02 9.01
N ALA A 429 10.57 -34.69 7.93
CA ALA A 429 10.75 -34.27 6.54
C ALA A 429 9.60 -33.40 6.01
N LEU A 430 8.48 -33.35 6.73
CA LEU A 430 7.33 -32.50 6.40
C LEU A 430 7.48 -31.05 6.90
N GLY A 431 8.57 -30.76 7.63
CA GLY A 431 8.80 -29.47 8.27
C GLY A 431 7.86 -29.23 9.46
N PRO A 432 8.11 -28.17 10.27
CA PRO A 432 7.19 -27.75 11.32
C PRO A 432 5.89 -27.14 10.78
#